data_AF-A0A9D2K9L7-F1
#
_entry.id   AF-A0A9D2K9L7-F1
#
_cell.length_a   1.000
_cell.length_b   1.000
_cell.length_c   1.000
_cell.angle_alpha   90.00
_cell.angle_beta   90.00
_cell.angle_gamma   90.00
#
_symmetry.space_group_name_H-M   'P 1'
#
loop_
_entity.id
_entity.type
_entity.pdbx_description
1 polymer ?
#
loop_
_entity_poly.entity_id
_entity_poly.type
_entity_poly.pdbx_seq_one_letter_code
_entity_poly.pdbx_strand_id
1 'polypeptide(L)'
;MKNKYIDLVEQSFEFPQDEFRVEDGALYFHDIPMMDVIGQYGTPLKISYLPKISSQIQRAKRMFNVAMAKVDYQGDYHYCYCTKSSHFSFVLEEALKNDIHIETSSAFDFNLIESLYDSKIVDKDLYIICNGYKKDTYIANIAQFINDGWHNTIPILDNMPELDQLDAAVNVPTRIGIRIAAEEEPKFEFYTSRLGIRYKDIMPFYQEKLSHNKKFSLKMLHFFINTGIKDNAYYWNELGKCVNVYCNLKAVCPTLDSLNIGGGLPIKNTLGMDYDYEYMIEEVVAQIKSICNSRGVEEPNIFTEFGSYTVG
;
A
#
# COMPACT_ATOMS: atom_id res chain seq x y z
N MET A 1 27.46 -40.41 7.90
CA MET A 1 26.02 -40.51 7.58
C MET A 1 25.37 -39.31 8.23
N LYS A 2 24.89 -38.35 7.43
CA LYS A 2 24.17 -37.17 7.92
C LYS A 2 22.75 -37.62 8.28
N ASN A 3 22.51 -37.89 9.57
CA ASN A 3 21.28 -38.53 10.06
C ASN A 3 20.50 -37.65 11.06
N LYS A 4 20.89 -36.38 11.23
CA LYS A 4 20.17 -35.44 12.10
C LYS A 4 19.20 -34.61 11.28
N TYR A 5 18.10 -34.19 11.89
CA TYR A 5 17.14 -33.29 11.24
C TYR A 5 17.78 -31.97 10.78
N ILE A 6 18.79 -31.47 11.51
CA ILE A 6 19.56 -30.28 11.12
C ILE A 6 20.31 -30.47 9.80
N ASP A 7 20.77 -31.69 9.50
CA ASP A 7 21.45 -31.98 8.23
C ASP A 7 20.50 -31.87 7.03
N LEU A 8 19.20 -32.16 7.23
CA LEU A 8 18.14 -31.98 6.22
C LEU A 8 17.81 -30.50 6.05
N VAL A 9 17.76 -29.74 7.15
CA VAL A 9 17.54 -28.29 7.12
C VAL A 9 18.66 -27.60 6.34
N GLU A 10 19.93 -27.88 6.67
CA GLU A 10 21.11 -27.32 5.97
C GLU A 10 21.18 -27.70 4.49
N GLN A 11 20.65 -28.87 4.10
CA GLN A 11 20.60 -29.30 2.70
C GLN A 11 19.45 -28.66 1.91
N SER A 12 18.39 -28.23 2.60
CA SER A 12 17.15 -27.73 1.99
C SER A 12 17.03 -26.21 2.02
N PHE A 13 17.66 -25.58 3.00
CA PHE A 13 17.57 -24.15 3.28
C PHE A 13 18.91 -23.61 3.76
N GLU A 14 19.19 -22.35 3.46
CA GLU A 14 20.22 -21.61 4.17
C GLU A 14 19.70 -21.35 5.59
N PHE A 15 20.35 -21.86 6.63
CA PHE A 15 19.92 -21.71 8.02
C PHE A 15 21.14 -21.63 8.95
N PRO A 16 21.13 -20.75 9.97
CA PRO A 16 20.05 -19.83 10.33
C PRO A 16 19.86 -18.67 9.35
N GLN A 17 18.61 -18.22 9.22
CA GLN A 17 18.25 -16.96 8.56
C GLN A 17 18.52 -15.80 9.52
N ASP A 18 18.64 -14.56 9.02
CA ASP A 18 19.01 -13.36 9.81
C ASP A 18 18.22 -13.19 11.13
N GLU A 19 16.94 -13.56 11.14
CA GLU A 19 16.07 -13.46 12.32
C GLU A 19 16.24 -14.57 13.38
N PHE A 20 16.88 -15.69 13.03
CA PHE A 20 17.03 -16.85 13.92
C PHE A 20 18.50 -17.10 14.25
N ARG A 21 18.76 -17.62 15.44
CA ARG A 21 20.10 -18.11 15.83
C ARG A 21 19.92 -19.31 16.74
N VAL A 22 20.77 -20.33 16.60
CA VAL A 22 20.72 -21.53 17.44
C VAL A 22 22.05 -21.68 18.15
N GLU A 23 22.02 -21.69 19.48
CA GLU A 23 23.20 -21.88 20.33
C GLU A 23 22.92 -22.96 21.34
N ASP A 24 23.79 -23.99 21.41
CA ASP A 24 23.66 -25.11 22.35
C ASP A 24 22.28 -25.78 22.36
N GLY A 25 21.60 -25.79 21.19
CA GLY A 25 20.25 -26.34 21.04
C GLY A 25 19.11 -25.43 21.49
N ALA A 26 19.41 -24.20 21.93
CA ALA A 26 18.43 -23.16 22.24
C ALA A 26 18.20 -22.24 21.04
N LEU A 27 16.93 -21.93 20.78
CA LEU A 27 16.53 -21.00 19.72
C LEU A 27 16.54 -19.55 20.26
N TYR A 28 17.17 -18.68 19.49
CA TYR A 28 17.06 -17.23 19.62
C TYR A 28 16.29 -16.68 18.43
N PHE A 29 15.34 -15.79 18.70
CA PHE A 29 14.59 -15.05 17.68
C PHE A 29 14.83 -13.56 17.90
N HIS A 30 15.52 -12.89 16.97
CA HIS A 30 16.01 -11.52 17.15
C HIS A 30 16.74 -11.33 18.50
N ASP A 31 17.67 -12.24 18.79
CA ASP A 31 18.45 -12.30 20.04
C ASP A 31 17.64 -12.53 21.32
N ILE A 32 16.34 -12.84 21.21
CA ILE A 32 15.49 -13.19 22.35
C ILE A 32 15.61 -14.70 22.62
N PRO A 33 16.04 -15.13 23.83
CA PRO A 33 16.17 -16.54 24.17
C PRO A 33 14.78 -17.18 24.33
N MET A 34 14.34 -17.91 23.31
CA MET A 34 12.96 -18.40 23.23
C MET A 34 12.63 -19.40 24.33
N MET A 35 13.61 -20.18 24.80
CA MET A 35 13.42 -21.15 25.87
C MET A 35 13.11 -20.48 27.22
N ASP A 36 13.71 -19.32 27.49
CA ASP A 36 13.44 -18.55 28.71
C ASP A 36 12.03 -17.95 28.68
N VAL A 37 11.64 -17.41 27.53
CA VAL A 37 10.28 -16.89 27.32
C VAL A 37 9.24 -18.00 27.48
N ILE A 38 9.48 -19.18 26.88
CA ILE A 38 8.61 -20.34 27.04
C ILE A 38 8.57 -20.80 28.51
N GLY A 39 9.71 -20.84 29.20
CA GLY A 39 9.79 -21.22 30.61
C GLY A 39 8.99 -20.27 31.50
N GLN A 40 8.96 -18.97 31.18
CA GLN A 40 8.25 -17.95 31.94
C GLN A 40 6.73 -17.94 31.66
N TYR A 41 6.31 -18.03 30.40
CA TYR A 41 4.92 -17.78 29.98
C TYR A 41 4.15 -19.06 29.57
N GLY A 42 4.83 -20.19 29.42
CA GLY A 42 4.23 -21.45 28.98
C GLY A 42 3.87 -21.48 27.49
N THR A 43 3.17 -22.54 27.07
CA THR A 43 2.72 -22.75 25.68
C THR A 43 1.24 -23.14 25.63
N PRO A 44 0.48 -22.80 24.57
CA PRO A 44 0.93 -22.11 23.34
C PRO A 44 1.19 -20.61 23.55
N LEU A 45 2.25 -20.10 22.92
CA LEU A 45 2.67 -18.70 23.02
C LEU A 45 2.70 -18.06 21.62
N LYS A 46 2.17 -16.83 21.50
CA LYS A 46 2.31 -15.99 20.33
C LYS A 46 3.13 -14.76 20.69
N ILE A 47 4.18 -14.49 19.91
CA ILE A 47 5.05 -13.33 20.08
C ILE A 47 4.90 -12.41 18.88
N SER A 48 4.87 -11.11 19.12
CA SER A 48 4.93 -10.08 18.09
C SER A 48 6.18 -9.23 18.32
N TYR A 49 7.14 -9.30 17.40
CA TYR A 49 8.37 -8.52 17.50
C TYR A 49 8.19 -7.17 16.78
N LEU A 50 7.77 -6.17 17.56
CA LEU A 50 7.42 -4.84 17.04
C LEU A 50 8.53 -4.14 16.25
N PRO A 51 9.82 -4.20 16.64
CA PRO A 51 10.88 -3.52 15.89
C PRO A 51 10.97 -3.94 14.42
N LYS A 52 10.48 -5.15 14.06
CA LYS A 52 10.42 -5.59 12.67
C LYS A 52 9.49 -4.72 11.82
N ILE A 53 8.38 -4.23 12.38
CA ILE A 53 7.44 -3.33 11.68
C ILE A 53 8.18 -2.08 11.21
N SER A 54 8.86 -1.40 12.14
CA SER A 54 9.68 -0.22 11.84
C SER A 54 10.78 -0.55 10.83
N SER A 55 11.49 -1.67 11.02
CA SER A 55 12.55 -2.11 10.10
C SER A 55 12.04 -2.32 8.66
N GLN A 56 10.87 -2.93 8.48
CA GLN A 56 10.28 -3.19 7.16
C GLN A 56 9.87 -1.87 6.48
N ILE A 57 9.18 -0.98 7.19
CA ILE A 57 8.78 0.33 6.66
C ILE A 57 10.01 1.14 6.23
N GLN A 58 11.03 1.24 7.09
CA GLN A 58 12.25 1.97 6.79
C GLN A 58 13.04 1.34 5.63
N ARG A 59 13.02 0.00 5.51
CA ARG A 59 13.60 -0.71 4.38
C ARG A 59 12.88 -0.31 3.08
N ALA A 60 11.55 -0.34 3.04
CA ALA A 60 10.79 0.09 1.86
C ALA A 60 11.04 1.56 1.50
N LYS A 61 10.95 2.49 2.47
CA LYS A 61 11.26 3.92 2.25
C LYS A 61 12.66 4.10 1.67
N ARG A 62 13.66 3.38 2.19
CA ARG A 62 15.03 3.43 1.66
C ARG A 62 15.11 2.93 0.22
N MET A 63 14.52 1.79 -0.09
CA MET A 63 14.55 1.20 -1.45
C MET A 63 13.92 2.14 -2.47
N PHE A 64 12.76 2.74 -2.16
CA PHE A 64 12.12 3.73 -3.04
C PHE A 64 12.96 5.00 -3.20
N ASN A 65 13.52 5.54 -2.12
CA ASN A 65 14.35 6.74 -2.19
C ASN A 65 15.64 6.51 -3.00
N VAL A 66 16.26 5.33 -2.86
CA VAL A 66 17.43 4.95 -3.67
C VAL A 66 17.06 4.81 -5.15
N ALA A 67 15.96 4.11 -5.44
CA ALA A 67 15.46 3.95 -6.81
C ALA A 67 15.15 5.30 -7.46
N MET A 68 14.44 6.18 -6.75
CA MET A 68 14.13 7.55 -7.18
C MET A 68 15.41 8.36 -7.44
N ALA A 69 16.37 8.34 -6.52
CA ALA A 69 17.63 9.06 -6.70
C ALA A 69 18.45 8.56 -7.89
N LYS A 70 18.50 7.24 -8.13
CA LYS A 70 19.24 6.61 -9.24
C LYS A 70 18.79 7.13 -10.61
N VAL A 71 17.50 7.40 -10.76
CA VAL A 71 16.94 7.87 -12.02
C VAL A 71 16.60 9.36 -12.01
N ASP A 72 16.97 10.11 -10.97
CA ASP A 72 16.61 11.54 -10.77
C ASP A 72 15.09 11.77 -10.81
N TYR A 73 14.33 10.92 -10.14
CA TYR A 73 12.87 11.00 -10.06
C TYR A 73 12.46 12.23 -9.23
N GLN A 74 11.52 13.02 -9.72
CA GLN A 74 11.14 14.33 -9.19
C GLN A 74 9.94 14.28 -8.23
N GLY A 75 9.12 13.23 -8.28
CA GLY A 75 8.00 13.03 -7.35
C GLY A 75 8.43 12.44 -6.01
N ASP A 76 7.59 12.61 -5.00
CA ASP A 76 7.81 12.11 -3.63
C ASP A 76 7.32 10.68 -3.43
N TYR A 77 7.87 9.99 -2.44
CA TYR A 77 7.39 8.67 -1.99
C TYR A 77 6.59 8.76 -0.69
N HIS A 78 5.39 8.18 -0.70
CA HIS A 78 4.48 8.12 0.45
C HIS A 78 4.10 6.67 0.79
N TYR A 79 4.45 6.25 1.99
CA TYR A 79 4.09 4.94 2.51
C TYR A 79 2.75 5.00 3.25
N CYS A 80 1.77 4.19 2.86
CA CYS A 80 0.50 4.03 3.56
C CYS A 80 0.42 2.64 4.19
N TYR A 81 0.13 2.57 5.49
CA TYR A 81 -0.14 1.30 6.15
C TYR A 81 -1.62 0.92 5.98
N CYS A 82 -1.86 -0.29 5.48
CA CYS A 82 -3.19 -0.84 5.22
C CYS A 82 -3.73 -1.53 6.48
N THR A 83 -4.72 -0.93 7.14
CA THR A 83 -5.23 -1.37 8.45
C THR A 83 -5.83 -2.79 8.43
N LYS A 84 -6.35 -3.24 7.28
CA LYS A 84 -6.89 -4.60 7.12
C LYS A 84 -5.86 -5.70 7.35
N SER A 85 -4.56 -5.40 7.21
CA SER A 85 -3.47 -6.33 7.51
C SER A 85 -3.33 -6.57 9.02
N SER A 86 -3.46 -5.53 9.83
CA SER A 86 -3.57 -5.64 11.28
C SER A 86 -4.05 -4.32 11.90
N HIS A 87 -5.08 -4.39 12.73
CA HIS A 87 -5.73 -3.24 13.39
C HIS A 87 -5.38 -3.14 14.89
N PHE A 88 -4.43 -3.93 15.39
CA PHE A 88 -4.02 -3.85 16.79
C PHE A 88 -3.32 -2.52 17.07
N SER A 89 -3.66 -1.89 18.20
CA SER A 89 -3.12 -0.57 18.57
C SER A 89 -1.59 -0.56 18.59
N PHE A 90 -0.98 -1.59 19.20
CA PHE A 90 0.49 -1.70 19.29
C PHE A 90 1.18 -1.85 17.92
N VAL A 91 0.48 -2.36 16.88
CA VAL A 91 1.02 -2.44 15.52
C VAL A 91 0.96 -1.07 14.86
N LEU A 92 -0.18 -0.40 14.96
CA LEU A 92 -0.37 0.94 14.39
C LEU A 92 0.51 1.99 15.06
N GLU A 93 0.60 1.96 16.39
CA GLU A 93 1.51 2.81 17.16
C GLU A 93 2.95 2.63 16.73
N GLU A 94 3.41 1.39 16.50
CA GLU A 94 4.76 1.16 16.01
C GLU A 94 4.93 1.59 14.55
N ALA A 95 3.96 1.30 13.68
CA ALA A 95 4.01 1.68 12.28
C ALA A 95 4.06 3.22 12.12
N LEU A 96 3.20 3.95 12.83
CA LEU A 96 3.07 5.41 12.73
C LEU A 96 4.28 6.19 13.27
N LYS A 97 5.16 5.58 14.08
CA LYS A 97 6.46 6.19 14.43
C LYS A 97 7.39 6.41 13.24
N ASN A 98 7.09 5.81 12.09
CA ASN A 98 7.96 5.78 10.92
C ASN A 98 7.63 6.84 9.86
N ASP A 99 6.81 7.85 10.21
CA ASP A 99 6.39 8.92 9.30
C ASP A 99 5.71 8.33 8.05
N ILE A 100 4.52 7.77 8.29
CA ILE A 100 3.71 7.09 7.28
C ILE A 100 2.26 7.55 7.37
N HIS A 101 1.48 7.15 6.38
CA HIS A 101 0.06 7.44 6.26
C HIS A 101 -0.78 6.18 6.45
N ILE A 102 -2.11 6.31 6.35
CA ILE A 102 -3.03 5.20 6.57
C ILE A 102 -3.87 4.96 5.32
N GLU A 103 -4.08 3.69 5.01
CA GLU A 103 -5.13 3.24 4.12
C GLU A 103 -6.24 2.57 4.93
N THR A 104 -7.48 2.89 4.57
CA THR A 104 -8.70 2.35 5.18
C THR A 104 -9.52 1.62 4.13
N SER A 105 -10.23 0.59 4.58
CA SER A 105 -11.10 -0.21 3.70
C SER A 105 -12.51 -0.41 4.23
N SER A 106 -12.83 0.20 5.38
CA SER A 106 -14.12 0.03 6.05
C SER A 106 -14.48 1.22 6.95
N ALA A 107 -15.77 1.31 7.32
CA ALA A 107 -16.26 2.32 8.25
C ALA A 107 -15.62 2.22 9.65
N PHE A 108 -15.18 1.03 10.07
CA PHE A 108 -14.59 0.80 11.39
C PHE A 108 -13.21 1.46 11.55
N ASP A 109 -12.51 1.70 10.45
CA ASP A 109 -11.18 2.30 10.46
C ASP A 109 -11.19 3.74 10.96
N PHE A 110 -12.31 4.47 10.80
CA PHE A 110 -12.41 5.84 11.26
C PHE A 110 -12.38 5.98 12.79
N ASN A 111 -13.07 5.08 13.52
CA ASN A 111 -13.01 5.07 14.99
C ASN A 111 -11.57 4.87 15.51
N LEU A 112 -10.78 4.09 14.75
CA LEU A 112 -9.37 3.86 15.05
C LEU A 112 -8.54 5.12 14.83
N ILE A 113 -8.78 5.84 13.74
CA ILE A 113 -8.11 7.12 13.46
C ILE A 113 -8.48 8.18 14.49
N GLU A 114 -9.75 8.28 14.92
CA GLU A 114 -10.17 9.16 16.02
C GLU A 114 -9.38 8.84 17.30
N SER A 115 -9.28 7.56 17.66
CA SER A 115 -8.54 7.12 18.85
C SER A 115 -7.05 7.48 18.77
N LEU A 116 -6.44 7.37 17.59
CA LEU A 116 -5.04 7.75 17.34
C LEU A 116 -4.85 9.28 17.42
N TYR A 117 -5.81 10.06 16.93
CA TYR A 117 -5.82 11.52 17.00
C TYR A 117 -5.98 12.02 18.44
N ASP A 118 -6.92 11.45 19.20
CA ASP A 118 -7.14 11.75 20.62
C ASP A 118 -5.90 11.44 21.47
N SER A 119 -5.17 10.39 21.08
CA SER A 119 -3.88 10.00 21.68
C SER A 119 -2.68 10.81 21.19
N LYS A 120 -2.90 11.78 20.28
CA LYS A 120 -1.87 12.63 19.66
C LYS A 120 -0.78 11.86 18.91
N ILE A 121 -1.10 10.69 18.39
CA ILE A 121 -0.20 9.87 17.56
C ILE A 121 -0.22 10.39 16.11
N VAL A 122 -1.36 10.90 15.66
CA VAL A 122 -1.56 11.49 14.34
C VAL A 122 -2.22 12.86 14.45
N ASP A 123 -2.11 13.65 13.40
CA ASP A 123 -2.78 14.93 13.24
C ASP A 123 -3.58 14.96 11.93
N LYS A 124 -4.20 16.10 11.62
CA LYS A 124 -5.05 16.28 10.43
C LYS A 124 -4.27 16.39 9.12
N ASP A 125 -2.94 16.44 9.16
CA ASP A 125 -2.11 16.42 7.96
C ASP A 125 -1.91 14.99 7.44
N LEU A 126 -2.25 13.97 8.23
CA LEU A 126 -2.23 12.56 7.83
C LEU A 126 -3.04 12.31 6.54
N TYR A 127 -2.41 11.69 5.53
CA TYR A 127 -3.17 11.10 4.42
C TYR A 127 -3.95 9.88 4.88
N ILE A 128 -5.24 9.86 4.55
CA ILE A 128 -6.14 8.73 4.78
C ILE A 128 -6.69 8.30 3.42
N ILE A 129 -6.18 7.20 2.88
CA ILE A 129 -6.58 6.68 1.57
C ILE A 129 -7.76 5.72 1.77
N CYS A 130 -8.94 6.04 1.25
CA CYS A 130 -10.14 5.25 1.48
C CYS A 130 -10.49 4.37 0.27
N ASN A 131 -10.04 3.12 0.29
CA ASN A 131 -10.38 2.12 -0.73
C ASN A 131 -11.56 1.24 -0.31
N GLY A 132 -11.98 0.36 -1.21
CA GLY A 132 -12.97 -0.66 -0.95
C GLY A 132 -14.38 -0.18 -1.28
N TYR A 133 -15.30 -1.14 -1.43
CA TYR A 133 -16.69 -0.84 -1.71
C TYR A 133 -17.33 -0.02 -0.59
N LYS A 134 -17.81 1.18 -0.92
CA LYS A 134 -18.28 2.14 0.08
C LYS A 134 -19.77 1.99 0.30
N LYS A 135 -20.12 1.28 1.38
CA LYS A 135 -21.48 1.30 1.93
C LYS A 135 -21.79 2.69 2.49
N ASP A 136 -23.07 3.00 2.64
CA ASP A 136 -23.56 4.30 3.12
C ASP A 136 -22.88 4.77 4.41
N THR A 137 -22.65 3.86 5.37
CA THR A 137 -21.95 4.20 6.63
C THR A 137 -20.49 4.60 6.42
N TYR A 138 -19.80 3.97 5.46
CA TYR A 138 -18.42 4.32 5.14
C TYR A 138 -18.36 5.66 4.40
N ILE A 139 -19.28 5.91 3.45
CA ILE A 139 -19.43 7.22 2.80
C ILE A 139 -19.69 8.31 3.83
N ALA A 140 -20.61 8.08 4.78
CA ALA A 140 -20.93 9.04 5.83
C ALA A 140 -19.71 9.37 6.70
N ASN A 141 -18.95 8.36 7.14
CA ASN A 141 -17.75 8.58 7.94
C ASN A 141 -16.65 9.33 7.17
N ILE A 142 -16.41 8.95 5.90
CA ILE A 142 -15.50 9.66 4.99
C ILE A 142 -15.89 11.14 4.90
N ALA A 143 -17.16 11.42 4.60
CA ALA A 143 -17.65 12.78 4.43
C ALA A 143 -17.57 13.58 5.73
N GLN A 144 -17.90 12.96 6.87
CA GLN A 144 -17.79 13.59 8.18
C GLN A 144 -16.35 14.01 8.48
N PHE A 145 -15.37 13.11 8.29
CA PHE A 145 -13.96 13.42 8.48
C PHE A 145 -13.50 14.60 7.61
N ILE A 146 -13.85 14.57 6.32
CA ILE A 146 -13.52 15.64 5.38
C ILE A 146 -14.14 16.98 5.84
N ASN A 147 -15.41 16.97 6.24
CA ASN A 147 -16.13 18.15 6.74
C ASN A 147 -15.54 18.68 8.05
N ASP A 148 -14.99 17.80 8.88
CA ASP A 148 -14.31 18.14 10.14
C ASP A 148 -12.87 18.63 9.95
N GLY A 149 -12.43 18.79 8.70
CA GLY A 149 -11.14 19.39 8.36
C GLY A 149 -10.01 18.40 8.10
N TRP A 150 -10.29 17.09 7.99
CA TRP A 150 -9.31 16.09 7.54
C TRP A 150 -9.16 16.13 6.02
N HIS A 151 -8.63 17.25 5.49
CA HIS A 151 -8.56 17.54 4.05
C HIS A 151 -7.67 16.57 3.24
N ASN A 152 -6.84 15.78 3.91
CA ASN A 152 -6.02 14.71 3.32
C ASN A 152 -6.70 13.32 3.39
N THR A 153 -7.99 13.26 3.74
CA THR A 153 -8.84 12.08 3.50
C THR A 153 -9.21 12.02 2.03
N ILE A 154 -8.70 11.03 1.30
CA ILE A 154 -8.84 10.88 -0.14
C ILE A 154 -9.70 9.64 -0.43
N PRO A 155 -10.99 9.83 -0.78
CA PRO A 155 -11.84 8.73 -1.23
C PRO A 155 -11.36 8.25 -2.60
N ILE A 156 -11.02 6.97 -2.72
CA ILE A 156 -10.68 6.35 -3.99
C ILE A 156 -11.96 5.78 -4.60
N LEU A 157 -12.45 6.34 -5.70
CA LEU A 157 -13.66 5.84 -6.36
C LEU A 157 -13.42 4.42 -6.90
N ASP A 158 -14.06 3.42 -6.27
CA ASP A 158 -14.05 2.03 -6.71
C ASP A 158 -15.15 1.75 -7.75
N ASN A 159 -16.12 2.65 -7.89
CA ASN A 159 -17.13 2.68 -8.94
C ASN A 159 -17.60 4.12 -9.19
N MET A 160 -18.21 4.38 -10.35
CA MET A 160 -18.64 5.74 -10.72
C MET A 160 -19.75 6.34 -9.82
N PRO A 161 -20.78 5.57 -9.39
CA PRO A 161 -21.83 6.10 -8.50
C PRO A 161 -21.35 6.66 -7.16
N GLU A 162 -20.21 6.21 -6.64
CA GLU A 162 -19.64 6.72 -5.39
C GLU A 162 -19.41 8.24 -5.41
N LEU A 163 -19.17 8.85 -6.59
CA LEU A 163 -19.01 10.29 -6.71
C LEU A 163 -20.28 11.05 -6.32
N ASP A 164 -21.45 10.61 -6.80
CA ASP A 164 -22.72 11.28 -6.51
C ASP A 164 -23.11 11.09 -5.03
N GLN A 165 -22.76 9.94 -4.45
CA GLN A 165 -22.95 9.68 -3.01
C GLN A 165 -22.08 10.60 -2.14
N LEU A 166 -20.81 10.79 -2.52
CA LEU A 166 -19.91 11.72 -1.84
C LEU A 166 -20.36 13.17 -2.03
N ASP A 167 -20.85 13.55 -3.21
CA ASP A 167 -21.38 14.89 -3.46
C ASP A 167 -22.54 15.23 -2.53
N ALA A 168 -23.44 14.28 -2.27
CA ALA A 168 -24.55 14.49 -1.36
C ALA A 168 -24.14 14.66 0.12
N ALA A 169 -22.97 14.16 0.53
CA ALA A 169 -22.56 14.10 1.93
C ALA A 169 -21.46 15.11 2.33
N VAL A 170 -20.57 15.44 1.39
CA VAL A 170 -19.46 16.36 1.61
C VAL A 170 -19.92 17.80 1.44
N ASN A 171 -19.41 18.73 2.25
CA ASN A 171 -19.77 20.15 2.23
C ASN A 171 -18.63 21.06 1.78
N VAL A 172 -17.41 20.53 1.66
CA VAL A 172 -16.19 21.30 1.35
C VAL A 172 -15.49 20.79 0.08
N PRO A 173 -14.62 21.60 -0.56
CA PRO A 173 -13.78 21.10 -1.64
C PRO A 173 -12.94 19.89 -1.21
N THR A 174 -12.94 18.86 -2.03
CA THR A 174 -12.47 17.52 -1.68
C THR A 174 -11.60 16.94 -2.78
N ARG A 175 -10.48 16.34 -2.36
CA ARG A 175 -9.59 15.57 -3.22
C ARG A 175 -10.09 14.14 -3.29
N ILE A 176 -10.18 13.59 -4.50
CA ILE A 176 -10.58 12.20 -4.73
C ILE A 176 -9.52 11.49 -5.56
N GLY A 177 -9.53 10.16 -5.49
CA GLY A 177 -8.81 9.30 -6.42
C GLY A 177 -9.75 8.44 -7.25
N ILE A 178 -9.21 7.81 -8.30
CA ILE A 178 -9.95 6.82 -9.10
C ILE A 178 -9.16 5.52 -9.07
N ARG A 179 -9.82 4.42 -8.71
CA ARG A 179 -9.25 3.09 -8.88
C ARG A 179 -9.39 2.63 -10.32
N ILE A 180 -8.29 2.18 -10.89
CA ILE A 180 -8.26 1.55 -12.20
C ILE A 180 -8.62 0.06 -12.03
N ALA A 181 -9.60 -0.42 -12.80
CA ALA A 181 -9.89 -1.85 -12.88
C ALA A 181 -8.84 -2.54 -13.75
N ALA A 182 -7.84 -3.15 -13.10
CA ALA A 182 -6.85 -3.99 -13.77
C ALA A 182 -7.52 -5.21 -14.45
N GLU A 183 -6.99 -5.60 -15.61
CA GLU A 183 -7.34 -6.90 -16.20
C GLU A 183 -6.68 -7.99 -15.36
N GLU A 184 -7.38 -9.07 -15.05
CA GLU A 184 -6.82 -10.19 -14.27
C GLU A 184 -6.05 -11.15 -15.21
N GLU A 185 -5.18 -11.98 -14.64
CA GLU A 185 -4.49 -13.00 -15.44
C GLU A 185 -5.52 -13.93 -16.15
N PRO A 186 -5.25 -14.41 -17.38
CA PRO A 186 -6.19 -15.24 -18.14
C PRO A 186 -6.65 -16.53 -17.45
N LYS A 187 -5.94 -16.97 -16.40
CA LYS A 187 -6.25 -18.17 -15.60
C LYS A 187 -7.13 -17.89 -14.38
N PHE A 188 -7.41 -16.63 -14.09
CA PHE A 188 -8.27 -16.23 -12.98
C PHE A 188 -9.74 -16.43 -13.37
N GLU A 189 -10.61 -16.76 -12.41
CA GLU A 189 -12.04 -17.00 -12.68
C GLU A 189 -12.77 -15.77 -13.23
N PHE A 190 -12.20 -14.58 -13.07
CA PHE A 190 -12.73 -13.30 -13.54
C PHE A 190 -11.71 -12.65 -14.47
N TYR A 191 -12.18 -12.06 -15.57
CA TYR A 191 -11.32 -11.40 -16.56
C TYR A 191 -10.86 -9.99 -16.12
N THR A 192 -11.58 -9.34 -15.21
CA THR A 192 -11.29 -7.99 -14.72
C THR A 192 -11.60 -7.90 -13.23
N SER A 193 -10.85 -7.07 -12.51
CA SER A 193 -11.13 -6.75 -11.11
C SER A 193 -12.60 -6.36 -10.92
N ARG A 194 -13.20 -6.82 -9.81
CA ARG A 194 -14.59 -6.47 -9.43
C ARG A 194 -14.74 -5.00 -9.00
N LEU A 195 -13.62 -4.35 -8.67
CA LEU A 195 -13.55 -2.96 -8.24
C LEU A 195 -12.69 -2.14 -9.21
N GLY A 196 -13.06 -0.88 -9.36
CA GLY A 196 -12.39 0.08 -10.23
C GLY A 196 -13.19 0.44 -11.48
N ILE A 197 -12.80 1.54 -12.08
CA ILE A 197 -13.32 2.02 -13.35
C ILE A 197 -12.42 1.48 -14.46
N ARG A 198 -13.01 0.98 -15.55
CA ARG A 198 -12.25 0.42 -16.67
C ARG A 198 -11.43 1.51 -17.36
N TYR A 199 -10.25 1.17 -17.85
CA TYR A 199 -9.33 2.09 -18.54
C TYR A 199 -10.00 3.02 -19.55
N LYS A 200 -10.87 2.46 -20.41
CA LYS A 200 -11.57 3.20 -21.47
C LYS A 200 -12.62 4.20 -20.96
N ASP A 201 -13.12 4.01 -19.74
CA ASP A 201 -14.22 4.77 -19.18
C ASP A 201 -13.72 5.91 -18.26
N ILE A 202 -12.46 5.86 -17.82
CA ILE A 202 -11.86 6.85 -16.90
C ILE A 202 -11.80 8.25 -17.53
N MET A 203 -11.27 8.38 -18.76
CA MET A 203 -11.15 9.69 -19.41
C MET A 203 -12.53 10.32 -19.70
N PRO A 204 -13.51 9.58 -20.27
CA PRO A 204 -14.87 10.08 -20.39
C PRO A 204 -15.48 10.50 -19.05
N PHE A 205 -15.33 9.68 -18.01
CA PHE A 205 -15.84 9.98 -16.67
C PHE A 205 -15.22 11.26 -16.09
N TYR A 206 -13.91 11.45 -16.22
CA TYR A 206 -13.24 12.68 -15.80
C TYR A 206 -13.78 13.89 -16.56
N GLN A 207 -13.88 13.82 -17.88
CA GLN A 207 -14.37 14.92 -18.71
C GLN A 207 -15.80 15.31 -18.34
N GLU A 208 -16.69 14.33 -18.15
CA GLU A 208 -18.10 14.58 -17.86
C GLU A 208 -18.34 15.08 -16.43
N LYS A 209 -17.67 14.48 -15.43
CA LYS A 209 -18.04 14.65 -14.02
C LYS A 209 -17.07 15.49 -13.19
N LEU A 210 -15.80 15.60 -13.61
CA LEU A 210 -14.73 16.18 -12.79
C LEU A 210 -14.06 17.40 -13.41
N SER A 211 -13.91 17.47 -14.74
CA SER A 211 -13.15 18.52 -15.43
C SER A 211 -13.61 19.96 -15.12
N HIS A 212 -14.90 20.15 -14.85
CA HIS A 212 -15.53 21.43 -14.50
C HIS A 212 -16.10 21.45 -13.08
N ASN A 213 -15.82 20.42 -12.29
CA ASN A 213 -16.32 20.31 -10.93
C ASN A 213 -15.49 21.19 -9.98
N LYS A 214 -16.15 22.11 -9.27
CA LYS A 214 -15.47 23.02 -8.32
C LYS A 214 -15.30 22.40 -6.93
N LYS A 215 -16.04 21.34 -6.63
CA LYS A 215 -16.05 20.69 -5.33
C LYS A 215 -15.10 19.50 -5.29
N PHE A 216 -14.97 18.76 -6.38
CA PHE A 216 -14.08 17.61 -6.44
C PHE A 216 -12.90 17.84 -7.38
N SER A 217 -11.69 17.63 -6.88
CA SER A 217 -10.46 17.63 -7.67
C SER A 217 -9.85 16.23 -7.69
N LEU A 218 -9.53 15.71 -8.88
CA LEU A 218 -8.80 14.46 -9.02
C LEU A 218 -7.35 14.67 -8.57
N LYS A 219 -6.93 13.95 -7.53
CA LYS A 219 -5.58 14.00 -6.94
C LYS A 219 -4.74 12.81 -7.39
N MET A 220 -5.33 11.61 -7.41
CA MET A 220 -4.56 10.38 -7.62
C MET A 220 -5.28 9.32 -8.43
N LEU A 221 -4.51 8.48 -9.11
CA LEU A 221 -4.97 7.18 -9.59
C LEU A 221 -4.49 6.09 -8.65
N HIS A 222 -5.35 5.12 -8.40
CA HIS A 222 -5.01 3.94 -7.61
C HIS A 222 -5.05 2.69 -8.47
N PHE A 223 -4.03 1.86 -8.29
CA PHE A 223 -3.78 0.64 -9.01
C PHE A 223 -3.46 -0.47 -8.02
N PHE A 224 -4.03 -1.66 -8.24
CA PHE A 224 -3.75 -2.82 -7.42
C PHE A 224 -3.83 -4.09 -8.26
N ILE A 225 -2.79 -4.92 -8.17
CA ILE A 225 -2.74 -6.24 -8.80
C ILE A 225 -2.84 -7.31 -7.71
N ASN A 226 -3.84 -8.18 -7.82
CA ASN A 226 -4.07 -9.28 -6.88
C ASN A 226 -2.90 -10.27 -6.79
N THR A 227 -2.17 -10.48 -7.89
CA THR A 227 -1.04 -11.43 -7.95
C THR A 227 0.23 -10.92 -7.27
N GLY A 228 0.24 -9.66 -6.85
CA GLY A 228 1.35 -8.97 -6.20
C GLY A 228 2.36 -8.37 -7.18
N ILE A 229 3.39 -7.71 -6.63
CA ILE A 229 4.48 -7.10 -7.38
C ILE A 229 5.48 -8.20 -7.74
N LYS A 230 5.56 -8.56 -9.02
CA LYS A 230 6.40 -9.67 -9.52
C LYS A 230 7.04 -9.28 -10.84
N ASP A 231 8.26 -9.77 -11.08
CA ASP A 231 8.89 -9.63 -12.39
C ASP A 231 8.24 -10.58 -13.39
N ASN A 232 7.15 -10.15 -14.00
CA ASN A 232 6.52 -10.86 -15.09
C ASN A 232 5.84 -9.91 -16.07
N ALA A 233 5.63 -10.39 -17.29
CA ALA A 233 5.05 -9.60 -18.36
C ALA A 233 3.65 -9.04 -18.02
N TYR A 234 2.88 -9.74 -17.18
CA TYR A 234 1.56 -9.31 -16.78
C TYR A 234 1.61 -8.08 -15.87
N TYR A 235 2.44 -8.11 -14.82
CA TYR A 235 2.65 -6.96 -13.92
C TYR A 235 3.12 -5.73 -14.70
N TRP A 236 4.13 -5.90 -15.56
CA TRP A 236 4.69 -4.80 -16.36
C TRP A 236 3.68 -4.22 -17.35
N ASN A 237 2.86 -5.07 -17.98
CA ASN A 237 1.81 -4.62 -18.89
C ASN A 237 0.73 -3.80 -18.15
N GLU A 238 0.26 -4.26 -16.99
CA GLU A 238 -0.76 -3.54 -16.22
C GLU A 238 -0.21 -2.24 -15.62
N LEU A 239 1.02 -2.23 -15.10
CA LEU A 239 1.69 -1.00 -14.66
C LEU A 239 1.78 -0.01 -15.82
N GLY A 240 2.26 -0.47 -16.99
CA GLY A 240 2.36 0.36 -18.19
C GLY A 240 1.03 0.96 -18.63
N LYS A 241 -0.06 0.19 -18.61
CA LYS A 241 -1.42 0.71 -18.90
C LYS A 241 -1.84 1.78 -17.89
N CYS A 242 -1.58 1.57 -16.61
CA CYS A 242 -1.93 2.52 -15.55
C CYS A 242 -1.18 3.85 -15.68
N VAL A 243 0.14 3.79 -15.90
CA VAL A 243 0.95 5.01 -16.10
C VAL A 243 0.53 5.73 -17.37
N ASN A 244 0.14 5.02 -18.44
CA ASN A 244 -0.40 5.66 -19.65
C ASN A 244 -1.72 6.39 -19.38
N VAL A 245 -2.62 5.84 -18.56
CA VAL A 245 -3.84 6.56 -18.15
C VAL A 245 -3.52 7.78 -17.31
N TYR A 246 -2.57 7.66 -16.37
CA TYR A 246 -2.07 8.81 -15.62
C TYR A 246 -1.57 9.91 -16.56
N CYS A 247 -0.71 9.58 -17.52
CA CYS A 247 -0.16 10.58 -18.46
C CYS A 247 -1.25 11.26 -19.29
N ASN A 248 -2.22 10.48 -19.80
CA ASN A 248 -3.33 11.03 -20.58
C ASN A 248 -4.19 11.99 -19.75
N LEU A 249 -4.47 11.65 -18.47
CA LEU A 249 -5.23 12.51 -17.57
C LEU A 249 -4.44 13.73 -17.12
N LYS A 250 -3.16 13.58 -16.74
CA LYS A 250 -2.30 14.69 -16.29
C LYS A 250 -2.24 15.82 -17.30
N ALA A 251 -2.21 15.49 -18.59
CA ALA A 251 -2.23 16.48 -19.69
C ALA A 251 -3.46 17.40 -19.68
N VAL A 252 -4.58 16.96 -19.09
CA VAL A 252 -5.85 17.72 -19.02
C VAL A 252 -6.33 17.96 -17.58
N CYS A 253 -5.60 17.47 -16.59
CA CYS A 253 -5.93 17.53 -15.16
C CYS A 253 -4.68 17.94 -14.37
N PRO A 254 -4.43 19.25 -14.21
CA PRO A 254 -3.24 19.72 -13.50
C PRO A 254 -3.17 19.27 -12.04
N THR A 255 -4.32 19.05 -11.39
CA THR A 255 -4.42 18.63 -9.98
C THR A 255 -4.07 17.17 -9.75
N LEU A 256 -4.08 16.33 -10.80
CA LEU A 256 -3.61 14.96 -10.72
C LEU A 256 -2.09 14.98 -10.58
N ASP A 257 -1.55 14.43 -9.50
CA ASP A 257 -0.12 14.50 -9.20
C ASP A 257 0.41 13.22 -8.54
N SER A 258 -0.45 12.22 -8.31
CA SER A 258 -0.10 11.04 -7.53
C SER A 258 -0.56 9.75 -8.21
N LEU A 259 0.25 8.70 -8.06
CA LEU A 259 -0.04 7.34 -8.47
C LEU A 259 0.15 6.42 -7.27
N ASN A 260 -0.93 5.78 -6.84
CA ASN A 260 -0.91 4.77 -5.80
C ASN A 260 -0.82 3.39 -6.45
N ILE A 261 0.28 2.67 -6.23
CA ILE A 261 0.52 1.34 -6.80
C ILE A 261 0.03 0.21 -5.88
N GLY A 262 -0.70 0.56 -4.82
CA GLY A 262 -1.39 -0.37 -3.93
C GLY A 262 -0.43 -1.22 -3.11
N GLY A 263 -0.95 -2.35 -2.63
CA GLY A 263 -0.18 -3.36 -1.91
C GLY A 263 0.53 -4.35 -2.83
N GLY A 264 0.83 -5.53 -2.29
CA GLY A 264 1.32 -6.65 -3.10
C GLY A 264 2.84 -6.83 -3.10
N LEU A 265 3.60 -6.04 -2.35
CA LEU A 265 4.99 -6.35 -2.07
C LEU A 265 5.08 -7.70 -1.34
N PRO A 266 5.85 -8.69 -1.84
CA PRO A 266 5.84 -10.05 -1.30
C PRO A 266 6.37 -10.16 0.15
N ILE A 267 5.97 -11.21 0.85
CA ILE A 267 6.43 -11.54 2.21
C ILE A 267 7.06 -12.92 2.27
N LYS A 268 8.04 -13.07 3.18
CA LYS A 268 8.77 -14.31 3.43
C LYS A 268 7.89 -15.33 4.15
N ASN A 269 7.09 -16.06 3.37
CA ASN A 269 6.23 -17.13 3.87
C ASN A 269 6.93 -18.51 3.94
N THR A 270 8.14 -18.62 3.39
CA THR A 270 8.96 -19.83 3.39
C THR A 270 10.42 -19.47 3.62
N LEU A 271 11.21 -20.42 4.16
CA LEU A 271 12.64 -20.21 4.42
C LEU A 271 13.48 -20.05 3.15
N GLY A 272 13.01 -20.58 2.01
CA GLY A 272 13.71 -20.53 0.73
C GLY A 272 13.18 -19.45 -0.23
N MET A 273 12.45 -18.45 0.27
CA MET A 273 11.97 -17.37 -0.58
C MET A 273 13.14 -16.49 -1.03
N ASP A 274 13.30 -16.38 -2.33
CA ASP A 274 14.24 -15.47 -2.98
C ASP A 274 13.43 -14.42 -3.76
N TYR A 275 13.53 -13.16 -3.35
CA TYR A 275 12.87 -12.02 -4.00
C TYR A 275 13.77 -10.79 -3.89
N ASP A 276 14.17 -10.27 -5.04
CA ASP A 276 14.99 -9.06 -5.12
C ASP A 276 14.11 -7.81 -5.04
N TYR A 277 13.91 -7.33 -3.81
CA TYR A 277 13.11 -6.13 -3.54
C TYR A 277 13.72 -4.87 -4.16
N GLU A 278 15.05 -4.75 -4.16
CA GLU A 278 15.74 -3.55 -4.65
C GLU A 278 15.58 -3.44 -6.17
N TYR A 279 15.91 -4.51 -6.89
CA TYR A 279 15.70 -4.59 -8.33
C TYR A 279 14.25 -4.30 -8.72
N MET A 280 13.28 -4.94 -8.06
CA MET A 280 11.86 -4.76 -8.41
C MET A 280 11.39 -3.32 -8.21
N ILE A 281 11.80 -2.66 -7.12
CA ILE A 281 11.41 -1.26 -6.86
C ILE A 281 12.13 -0.32 -7.85
N GLU A 282 13.40 -0.57 -8.15
CA GLU A 282 14.15 0.19 -9.15
C GLU A 282 13.49 0.14 -10.53
N GLU A 283 13.09 -1.05 -10.98
CA GLU A 283 12.40 -1.20 -12.26
C GLU A 283 11.02 -0.53 -12.25
N VAL A 284 10.24 -0.63 -11.16
CA VAL A 284 8.94 0.07 -11.06
C VAL A 284 9.12 1.58 -11.23
N VAL A 285 10.06 2.19 -10.49
CA VAL A 285 10.31 3.63 -10.56
C VAL A 285 10.84 4.04 -11.95
N ALA A 286 11.78 3.26 -12.51
CA ALA A 286 12.34 3.52 -13.82
C ALA A 286 11.29 3.44 -14.94
N GLN A 287 10.37 2.47 -14.90
CA GLN A 287 9.29 2.34 -15.87
C GLN A 287 8.31 3.52 -15.79
N ILE A 288 7.89 3.91 -14.58
CA ILE A 288 7.01 5.08 -14.39
C ILE A 288 7.66 6.33 -14.99
N LYS A 289 8.93 6.59 -14.64
CA LYS A 289 9.69 7.72 -15.18
C LYS A 289 9.81 7.69 -16.70
N SER A 290 10.22 6.55 -17.26
CA SER A 290 10.40 6.38 -18.70
C SER A 290 9.13 6.71 -19.47
N ILE A 291 7.98 6.22 -19.00
CA ILE A 291 6.68 6.49 -19.63
C ILE A 291 6.32 7.98 -19.48
N CYS A 292 6.46 8.58 -18.30
CA CYS A 292 6.15 10.00 -18.09
C CYS A 292 7.02 10.91 -18.99
N ASN A 293 8.31 10.65 -19.06
CA ASN A 293 9.25 11.37 -19.92
C ASN A 293 8.91 11.26 -21.40
N SER A 294 8.57 10.06 -21.87
CA SER A 294 8.17 9.83 -23.27
C SER A 294 6.91 10.62 -23.66
N ARG A 295 6.08 10.96 -22.67
CA ARG A 295 4.84 11.73 -22.82
C ARG A 295 4.99 13.22 -22.51
N GLY A 296 6.16 13.65 -22.02
CA GLY A 296 6.41 15.03 -21.59
C GLY A 296 5.53 15.48 -20.43
N VAL A 297 5.17 14.57 -19.52
CA VAL A 297 4.37 14.88 -18.32
C VAL A 297 5.20 14.74 -17.05
N GLU A 298 4.83 15.50 -16.01
CA GLU A 298 5.46 15.40 -14.69
C GLU A 298 5.23 14.02 -14.06
N GLU A 299 6.30 13.48 -13.50
CA GLU A 299 6.31 12.23 -12.75
C GLU A 299 5.39 12.35 -11.52
N PRO A 300 4.53 11.34 -11.23
CA PRO A 300 3.65 11.38 -10.07
C PRO A 300 4.41 11.15 -8.76
N ASN A 301 3.90 11.69 -7.66
CA ASN A 301 4.19 11.17 -6.32
C ASN A 301 3.73 9.70 -6.25
N ILE A 302 4.56 8.82 -5.70
CA ILE A 302 4.28 7.39 -5.60
C ILE A 302 3.74 7.07 -4.21
N PHE A 303 2.56 6.47 -4.15
CA PHE A 303 1.95 5.93 -2.93
C PHE A 303 1.97 4.40 -2.95
N THR A 304 2.23 3.77 -1.81
CA THR A 304 2.17 2.30 -1.66
C THR A 304 1.38 1.90 -0.42
N GLU A 305 0.72 0.74 -0.45
CA GLU A 305 -0.15 0.22 0.62
C GLU A 305 0.35 -1.13 1.16
N PHE A 306 1.61 -1.18 1.59
CA PHE A 306 2.33 -2.41 1.93
C PHE A 306 1.97 -2.99 3.31
N GLY A 307 0.69 -3.21 3.57
CA GLY A 307 0.21 -3.77 4.84
C GLY A 307 0.85 -5.11 5.20
N SER A 308 0.70 -6.14 4.35
CA SER A 308 1.27 -7.47 4.64
C SER A 308 2.79 -7.45 4.78
N TYR A 309 3.51 -6.70 3.95
CA TYR A 309 4.96 -6.56 4.06
C TYR A 309 5.42 -5.90 5.36
N THR A 310 4.57 -5.03 5.94
CA THR A 310 4.85 -4.36 7.21
C THR A 310 4.80 -5.33 8.39
N VAL A 311 3.86 -6.28 8.39
CA VAL A 311 3.53 -7.11 9.56
C VAL A 311 3.80 -8.61 9.38
N GLY A 312 4.15 -9.03 8.18
CA GLY A 312 4.40 -10.41 7.80
C GLY A 312 5.85 -10.82 7.83
#